data_AF-A0A9E4KP21-F1
#
_entry.id   AF-A0A9E4KP21-F1
#
_cell.length_a   1.000
_cell.length_b   1.000
_cell.length_c   1.000
_cell.angle_alpha   90.00
_cell.angle_beta   90.00
_cell.angle_gamma   90.00
#
_symmetry.space_group_name_H-M   'P 1'
#
loop_
_entity.id
_entity.type
_entity.pdbx_description
1 polymer ?
#
loop_
_entity_poly.entity_id
_entity_poly.type
_entity_poly.pdbx_seq_one_letter_code
_entity_poly.pdbx_strand_id
1 'polypeptide(L)'
;MPYVQVPGAVARVRESTADTTTKLAFEFLALTASRSGEVRAAEWGEIDWEAAAWEVPAARMKARRPYRVPLSGRAMEILGQALSFADGQTWYSPPPAEARGRLP
;
A
#
# COMPACT_ATOMS: atom_id res chain seq x y z
N MET A 1 3.57 -18.39 8.20
CA MET A 1 2.28 -18.82 7.61
C MET A 1 2.57 -19.63 6.35
N PRO A 2 1.97 -20.82 6.16
CA PRO A 2 2.07 -21.57 4.92
C PRO A 2 1.55 -20.78 3.72
N TYR A 3 2.20 -20.91 2.56
CA TYR A 3 1.82 -20.17 1.33
C TYR A 3 0.35 -20.38 0.95
N VAL A 4 -0.15 -21.61 1.12
CA VAL A 4 -1.55 -21.98 0.85
C VAL A 4 -2.58 -21.18 1.67
N GLN A 5 -2.16 -20.55 2.77
CA GLN A 5 -3.04 -19.74 3.62
C GLN A 5 -3.02 -18.25 3.25
N VAL A 6 -2.15 -17.80 2.33
CA VAL A 6 -2.05 -16.40 1.90
C VAL A 6 -3.37 -15.88 1.33
N PRO A 7 -4.06 -16.59 0.42
CA PRO A 7 -5.34 -16.10 -0.10
C PRO A 7 -6.40 -15.89 0.99
N GLY A 8 -6.48 -16.81 1.96
CA GLY A 8 -7.40 -16.71 3.09
C GLY A 8 -7.05 -15.59 4.08
N ALA A 9 -5.77 -15.22 4.20
CA ALA A 9 -5.36 -14.06 4.98
C ALA A 9 -5.79 -12.75 4.30
N VAL A 10 -5.61 -12.63 2.99
CA VAL A 10 -6.05 -11.45 2.22
C VAL A 10 -7.58 -11.29 2.28
N ALA A 11 -8.34 -12.39 2.14
CA ALA A 11 -9.80 -12.36 2.26
C ALA A 11 -10.26 -11.84 3.63
N ARG A 12 -9.67 -12.34 4.73
CA ARG A 12 -10.00 -11.88 6.09
C ARG A 12 -9.69 -10.39 6.31
N VAL A 13 -8.61 -9.87 5.72
CA VAL A 13 -8.31 -8.43 5.80
C VAL A 13 -9.38 -7.62 5.06
N ARG A 14 -9.82 -8.08 3.88
CA ARG A 14 -10.90 -7.41 3.12
C ARG A 14 -12.22 -7.36 3.90
N GLU A 15 -12.56 -8.43 4.62
CA GLU A 15 -13.77 -8.55 5.44
C GLU A 15 -13.67 -7.87 6.81
N SER A 16 -12.46 -7.49 7.25
CA SER A 16 -12.25 -6.87 8.56
C SER A 16 -12.94 -5.51 8.69
N THR A 17 -13.10 -5.02 9.92
CA THR A 17 -13.58 -3.66 10.20
C THR A 17 -12.49 -2.59 10.03
N ALA A 18 -11.34 -2.94 9.45
CA ALA A 18 -10.26 -1.99 9.18
C ALA A 18 -10.70 -0.95 8.14
N ASP A 19 -10.05 0.21 8.17
CA ASP A 19 -10.30 1.28 7.22
C ASP A 19 -10.01 0.82 5.77
N THR A 20 -10.76 1.35 4.81
CA THR A 20 -10.60 1.05 3.39
C THR A 20 -9.16 1.32 2.92
N THR A 21 -8.54 2.45 3.32
CA THR A 21 -7.15 2.75 2.93
C THR A 21 -6.16 1.74 3.52
N THR A 22 -6.44 1.23 4.72
CA THR A 22 -5.61 0.20 5.37
C THR A 22 -5.69 -1.13 4.64
N LYS A 23 -6.89 -1.52 4.18
CA LYS A 23 -7.10 -2.74 3.38
C LYS A 23 -6.38 -2.64 2.03
N LEU A 24 -6.50 -1.49 1.35
CA LEU A 24 -5.82 -1.20 0.09
C LEU A 24 -4.29 -1.24 0.26
N ALA A 25 -3.76 -0.63 1.32
CA ALA A 25 -2.34 -0.66 1.65
C ALA A 25 -1.80 -2.07 1.90
N PHE A 26 -2.57 -2.91 2.60
CA PHE A 26 -2.19 -4.30 2.82
C PHE A 26 -2.13 -5.11 1.52
N GLU A 27 -3.14 -4.96 0.66
CA GLU A 27 -3.18 -5.65 -0.63
C GLU A 27 -2.05 -5.19 -1.56
N PHE A 28 -1.81 -3.88 -1.62
CA PHE A 28 -0.70 -3.32 -2.38
C PHE A 28 0.66 -3.82 -1.89
N LEU A 29 0.85 -3.91 -0.57
CA LEU A 29 2.05 -4.49 0.03
C LEU A 29 2.26 -5.94 -0.40
N ALA A 30 1.19 -6.74 -0.42
CA ALA A 30 1.27 -8.13 -0.85
C ALA A 30 1.62 -8.26 -2.34
N LEU A 31 1.14 -7.36 -3.20
CA LEU A 31 1.40 -7.35 -4.64
C LEU A 31 2.80 -6.86 -5.00
N THR A 32 3.33 -5.89 -4.25
CA THR A 32 4.64 -5.26 -4.52
C THR A 32 5.79 -5.94 -3.79
N ALA A 33 5.50 -6.71 -2.74
CA ALA A 33 6.48 -7.25 -1.79
C ALA A 33 7.40 -6.17 -1.18
N SER A 34 6.99 -4.91 -1.22
CA SER A 34 7.70 -3.78 -0.62
C SER A 34 7.50 -3.73 0.90
N ARG A 35 8.30 -2.93 1.58
CA ARG A 35 8.19 -2.80 3.05
C ARG A 35 6.98 -1.95 3.42
N SER A 36 6.33 -2.28 4.53
CA SER A 36 5.16 -1.53 5.02
C SER A 36 5.44 -0.06 5.31
N GLY A 37 6.68 0.31 5.63
CA GLY A 37 7.08 1.71 5.77
C GLY A 37 7.15 2.46 4.44
N GLU A 38 7.62 1.80 3.38
CA GLU A 38 7.74 2.38 2.05
C GLU A 38 6.35 2.58 1.44
N VAL A 39 5.50 1.55 1.51
CA VAL A 39 4.11 1.57 1.04
C VAL A 39 3.34 2.75 1.65
N ARG A 40 3.40 2.94 2.97
CA ARG A 40 2.66 4.02 3.65
C ARG A 40 3.22 5.42 3.39
N ALA A 41 4.50 5.51 3.08
CA ALA A 41 5.15 6.80 2.82
C ALA A 41 5.08 7.18 1.34
N ALA A 42 4.67 6.26 0.45
CA ALA A 42 4.75 6.49 -0.97
C ALA A 42 3.92 7.72 -1.38
N GLU A 43 4.50 8.51 -2.28
CA GLU A 43 3.92 9.75 -2.76
C GLU A 43 3.37 9.55 -4.16
N TRP A 44 2.34 10.32 -4.52
CA TRP A 44 1.77 10.24 -5.87
C TRP A 44 2.79 10.58 -6.96
N GLY A 45 3.76 11.45 -6.66
CA GLY A 45 4.85 11.81 -7.56
C GLY A 45 5.88 10.69 -7.80
N GLU A 46 5.84 9.60 -7.02
CA GLU A 46 6.69 8.43 -7.20
C GLU A 46 6.05 7.39 -8.15
N ILE A 47 4.77 7.56 -8.51
CA ILE A 47 4.01 6.62 -9.35
C ILE A 47 4.04 7.06 -10.81
N ASP A 48 4.62 6.23 -11.66
CA ASP A 48 4.57 6.35 -13.11
C ASP A 48 3.38 5.53 -13.63
N TRP A 49 2.30 6.23 -13.96
CA TRP A 49 1.05 5.60 -14.42
C TRP A 49 1.15 5.04 -15.83
N GLU A 50 1.97 5.64 -16.70
CA GLU A 50 2.13 5.18 -18.08
C GLU A 50 2.96 3.89 -18.13
N ALA A 51 4.07 3.86 -17.39
CA ALA A 51 4.91 2.67 -17.34
C ALA A 51 4.43 1.62 -16.32
N ALA A 52 3.33 1.90 -15.60
CA ALA A 52 2.82 1.09 -14.50
C ALA A 52 3.95 0.70 -13.54
N ALA A 53 4.65 1.69 -12.99
CA ALA A 53 5.79 1.48 -12.12
C ALA A 53 5.81 2.47 -10.95
N TRP A 54 6.34 2.01 -9.82
CA TRP A 54 6.57 2.85 -8.65
C TRP A 54 8.07 2.99 -8.39
N GLU A 55 8.56 4.22 -8.33
CA GLU A 55 9.96 4.53 -8.06
C GLU A 55 10.16 4.87 -6.59
N VAL A 56 10.75 3.93 -5.83
CA VAL A 56 10.99 4.15 -4.40
C VAL A 56 12.31 4.89 -4.20
N PRO A 57 12.31 6.09 -3.60
CA PRO A 57 13.52 6.89 -3.46
C PRO A 57 14.52 6.26 -2.49
N ALA A 58 15.80 6.37 -2.84
CA ALA A 58 16.93 5.86 -2.06
C ALA A 58 16.97 6.39 -0.62
N ALA A 59 16.41 7.58 -0.38
CA ALA A 59 16.38 8.24 0.93
C ALA A 59 15.61 7.42 1.99
N ARG A 60 14.67 6.57 1.58
CA ARG A 60 13.86 5.72 2.47
C ARG A 60 14.42 4.30 2.61
N MET A 61 15.48 3.99 1.88
CA MET A 61 16.10 2.66 1.82
C MET A 61 17.37 2.59 2.70
N LYS A 62 17.44 1.59 3.57
CA LYS A 62 18.66 1.28 4.35
C LYS A 62 19.89 1.03 3.46
N ALA A 63 19.68 0.58 2.22
CA ALA A 63 20.73 0.31 1.23
C ALA A 63 21.07 1.51 0.32
N ARG A 64 20.42 2.68 0.49
CA ARG A 64 20.65 3.91 -0.30
C ARG A 64 20.66 3.72 -1.83
N ARG A 65 19.91 2.75 -2.35
CA ARG A 65 19.72 2.56 -3.79
C ARG A 65 18.25 2.77 -4.14
N PRO A 66 17.93 3.62 -5.13
CA PRO A 66 16.58 3.71 -5.65
C PRO A 66 16.24 2.40 -6.35
N TYR A 67 14.99 1.97 -6.28
CA TYR A 67 14.52 0.80 -7.02
C TYR A 67 13.13 1.04 -7.59
N ARG A 68 12.90 0.42 -8.73
CA ARG A 68 11.64 0.52 -9.47
C ARG A 68 10.85 -0.76 -9.26
N VAL A 69 9.61 -0.63 -8.80
CA VAL A 69 8.68 -1.73 -8.59
C VAL A 69 7.69 -1.74 -9.75
N PRO A 70 7.63 -2.81 -10.56
CA PRO A 70 6.58 -2.95 -11.57
C PRO A 70 5.23 -3.15 -10.88
N LEU A 71 4.23 -2.39 -11.31
CA LEU A 71 2.87 -2.45 -10.79
C LEU A 71 2.03 -3.36 -11.67
N SER A 72 1.42 -4.37 -11.06
CA SER A 72 0.41 -5.18 -11.75
C SER A 72 -0.85 -4.36 -12.02
N GLY A 73 -1.71 -4.81 -12.95
CA GLY A 73 -3.01 -4.17 -13.19
C GLY A 73 -3.83 -4.01 -11.91
N ARG A 74 -3.79 -5.01 -11.02
CA ARG A 74 -4.46 -4.92 -9.71
C ARG A 74 -3.85 -3.85 -8.80
N ALA A 75 -2.53 -3.68 -8.81
CA ALA A 75 -1.88 -2.62 -8.04
C ALA A 75 -2.28 -1.23 -8.56
N MET A 76 -2.41 -1.06 -9.87
CA MET A 76 -2.90 0.18 -10.50
C MET A 76 -4.35 0.48 -10.13
N GLU A 77 -5.23 -0.53 -10.13
CA GLU A 77 -6.61 -0.38 -9.66
C GLU A 77 -6.68 0.08 -8.20
N ILE A 78 -5.84 -0.49 -7.33
CA ILE A 78 -5.77 -0.12 -5.91
C ILE A 78 -5.35 1.34 -5.75
N LEU A 79 -4.32 1.78 -6.48
CA LEU A 79 -3.90 3.18 -6.48
C LEU A 79 -5.02 4.09 -7.00
N GLY A 80 -5.75 3.68 -8.03
CA GLY A 80 -6.92 4.40 -8.53
C GLY A 80 -8.04 4.53 -7.49
N GLN A 81 -8.32 3.47 -6.73
CA GLN A 81 -9.28 3.52 -5.62
C GLN A 81 -8.80 4.44 -4.50
N ALA A 82 -7.51 4.39 -4.17
CA ALA A 82 -6.93 5.21 -3.11
C ALA A 82 -6.97 6.71 -3.43
N LEU A 83 -6.95 7.12 -4.70
CA LEU A 83 -7.13 8.54 -5.09
C LEU A 83 -8.44 9.14 -4.57
N SER A 84 -9.50 8.34 -4.44
CA SER A 84 -10.80 8.80 -3.93
C SER A 84 -10.78 9.11 -2.42
N PHE A 85 -9.75 8.64 -1.71
CA PHE A 85 -9.60 8.79 -0.26
C PHE A 85 -8.35 9.59 0.13
N ALA A 86 -7.56 10.03 -0.85
CA ALA A 86 -6.32 10.76 -0.59
C ALA A 86 -6.63 12.21 -0.20
N ASP A 87 -6.00 12.67 0.87
CA ASP A 87 -6.15 14.02 1.44
C ASP A 87 -4.87 14.88 1.31
N GLY A 88 -3.87 14.39 0.56
CA GLY A 88 -2.58 15.05 0.47
C GLY A 88 -1.60 14.41 -0.52
N GLN A 89 -0.31 14.57 -0.22
CA GLN A 89 0.81 14.20 -1.11
C GLN A 89 1.07 12.68 -1.15
N THR A 90 0.66 11.95 -0.12
CA THR A 90 0.81 10.49 -0.01
C THR A 90 -0.50 9.78 -0.37
N TRP A 91 -0.40 8.60 -0.99
CA TRP A 91 -1.60 7.83 -1.35
C TRP A 91 -2.27 7.15 -0.15
N TYR A 92 -1.50 6.85 0.89
CA TYR A 92 -2.00 6.26 2.11
C TYR A 92 -2.42 7.36 3.08
N SER A 93 -3.73 7.51 3.31
CA SER A 93 -4.26 8.28 4.44
C SER A 93 -4.49 7.34 5.62
N PRO A 94 -3.77 7.51 6.75
CA PRO A 94 -3.99 6.68 7.92
C PRO A 94 -5.35 6.96 8.56
N PRO A 95 -6.00 5.96 9.19
CA PRO A 95 -7.22 6.21 9.95
C PRO A 95 -6.95 7.21 11.10
N PRO A 96 -7.95 8.02 11.48
CA PRO A 96 -7.85 9.01 12.55
C PRO A 96 -7.30 8.38 13.83
N ALA A 97 -6.52 9.15 14.60
CA ALA A 97 -5.87 8.65 15.81
C ALA A 97 -6.86 8.02 16.82
N GLU A 98 -8.10 8.51 16.89
CA GLU A 98 -9.17 7.95 17.73
C GLU A 98 -9.61 6.53 17.36
N ALA A 99 -9.46 6.13 16.09
CA ALA A 99 -9.81 4.78 15.65
C ALA A 99 -8.75 3.72 16.06
N ARG A 100 -7.52 4.14 16.41
CA ARG A 100 -6.40 3.23 16.71
C ARG A 100 -6.48 2.56 18.09
N GLY A 101 -7.34 3.07 18.98
CA GLY A 101 -7.52 2.57 20.35
C GLY A 101 -8.61 1.51 20.53
N ARG A 102 -9.33 1.13 19.46
CA ARG A 102 -10.37 0.08 19.50
C ARG A 102 -9.89 -1.18 18.79
N LEU A 103 -8.88 -1.83 19.36
CA LEU A 103 -8.64 -3.25 19.13
C LEU A 103 -9.14 -3.98 20.39
N PRO A 104 -10.07 -4.94 20.28
CA PRO A 104 -10.49 -5.76 21.42
C PRO A 104 -9.34 -6.63 21.95
#